data_AF-A0A1R4JMB1-F1
#
_entry.id   AF-A0A1R4JMB1-F1
#
_cell.length_a   1.000
_cell.length_b   1.000
_cell.length_c   1.000
_cell.angle_alpha   90.00
_cell.angle_beta   90.00
_cell.angle_gamma   90.00
#
_symmetry.space_group_name_H-M   'P 1'
#
loop_
_entity.id
_entity.type
_entity.pdbx_description
1 polymer ?
#
loop_
_entity_poly.entity_id
_entity_poly.type
_entity_poly.pdbx_seq_one_letter_code
_entity_poly.pdbx_strand_id
1 'polypeptide(L)'
;MKSFYAAATWLTLGLAAGVFYREFTKLTGNLGVESELSLMHTHILALGMMMFLIVLALDAVLTLHTRRSFTVFFWVYNAGLAVTIVMMLIRGLLTLDGKSPADTSAAIPGIAGLGHILLTVGLIALFMAIREGLGERQERLAARQARLQSTREATASEG
;
A
#
# COMPACT_ATOMS: atom_id res chain seq x y z
N MET A 1 9.64 10.38 4.58
CA MET A 1 10.78 9.45 4.36
C MET A 1 10.41 7.97 4.52
N LYS A 2 9.66 7.55 5.56
CA LYS A 2 9.28 6.14 5.78
C LYS A 2 8.56 5.50 4.56
N SER A 3 7.62 6.20 3.94
CA SER A 3 6.91 5.71 2.74
C SER A 3 7.81 5.54 1.51
N PHE A 4 8.86 6.35 1.38
CA PHE A 4 9.81 6.24 0.26
C PHE A 4 10.63 4.95 0.36
N TYR A 5 11.17 4.64 1.54
CA TYR A 5 11.88 3.38 1.75
C TYR A 5 10.97 2.16 1.59
N ALA A 6 9.71 2.26 2.02
CA ALA A 6 8.71 1.21 1.79
C ALA A 6 8.46 1.02 0.28
N ALA A 7 8.19 2.10 -0.47
CA ALA A 7 7.98 2.02 -1.92
C ALA A 7 9.19 1.43 -2.65
N ALA A 8 10.41 1.85 -2.30
CA ALA A 8 11.65 1.32 -2.89
C ALA A 8 11.84 -0.17 -2.57
N THR A 9 11.59 -0.58 -1.34
CA THR A 9 11.70 -1.99 -0.93
C THR A 9 10.69 -2.86 -1.69
N TRP A 10 9.43 -2.44 -1.75
CA TRP A 10 8.40 -3.16 -2.48
C TRP A 10 8.62 -3.17 -3.99
N LEU A 11 9.20 -2.10 -4.55
CA LEU A 11 9.64 -2.08 -5.94
C LEU A 11 10.71 -3.14 -6.20
N THR A 12 11.77 -3.19 -5.39
CA THR A 12 12.85 -4.17 -5.54
C THR A 12 12.32 -5.59 -5.40
N LEU A 13 11.45 -5.85 -4.41
CA LEU A 13 10.81 -7.15 -4.21
C LEU A 13 9.89 -7.52 -5.38
N GLY A 14 9.14 -6.57 -5.92
CA GLY A 14 8.25 -6.81 -7.06
C GLY A 14 9.02 -7.15 -8.33
N LEU A 15 10.10 -6.42 -8.61
CA LEU A 15 10.98 -6.73 -9.74
C LEU A 15 11.67 -8.10 -9.56
N ALA A 16 12.18 -8.40 -8.36
CA ALA A 16 12.76 -9.71 -8.06
C ALA A 16 11.74 -10.84 -8.23
N ALA A 17 10.49 -10.66 -7.77
CA ALA A 17 9.40 -11.61 -7.95
C ALA A 17 9.05 -11.83 -9.43
N GLY A 18 9.09 -10.78 -10.26
CA GLY A 18 8.85 -10.88 -11.70
C GLY A 18 9.94 -11.67 -12.42
N VAL A 19 11.21 -11.43 -12.08
CA VAL A 19 12.35 -12.22 -12.60
C VAL A 19 12.26 -13.66 -12.12
N PHE A 20 11.95 -13.87 -10.84
CA PHE A 20 11.76 -15.20 -10.27
C PHE A 20 10.67 -15.98 -11.00
N TYR A 21 9.48 -15.41 -11.20
CA TYR A 21 8.41 -16.04 -11.95
C TYR A 21 8.85 -16.45 -13.36
N ARG A 22 9.55 -15.56 -14.08
CA ARG A 22 10.00 -15.81 -15.45
C ARG A 22 11.04 -16.93 -15.54
N GLU A 23 12.02 -16.95 -14.63
CA GLU A 23 13.04 -17.99 -14.63
C GLU A 23 12.48 -19.33 -14.12
N PHE A 24 11.59 -19.26 -13.13
CA PHE A 24 10.97 -20.43 -12.51
C PHE A 24 10.02 -21.17 -13.46
N THR A 25 9.18 -20.43 -14.22
CA THR A 25 8.30 -21.01 -15.25
C THR A 25 9.08 -21.62 -16.42
N LYS A 26 10.23 -21.05 -16.75
CA LYS A 26 11.16 -21.58 -17.77
C LYS A 26 11.82 -22.90 -17.33
N LEU A 27 12.19 -23.01 -16.05
CA LEU A 27 12.82 -24.22 -15.48
C LEU A 27 11.84 -25.38 -15.30
N THR A 28 10.56 -25.11 -15.01
CA THR A 28 9.53 -26.14 -14.81
C THR A 28 8.81 -26.56 -16.09
N GLY A 29 9.12 -25.96 -17.24
CA GLY A 29 8.45 -26.27 -18.52
C GLY A 29 6.99 -25.79 -18.61
N ASN A 30 6.49 -25.13 -17.57
CA ASN A 30 5.11 -24.64 -17.45
C ASN A 30 4.98 -23.20 -18.00
N LEU A 31 5.47 -22.98 -19.22
CA LEU A 31 5.28 -21.72 -19.93
C LEU A 31 3.78 -21.47 -20.17
N GLY A 32 3.18 -20.54 -19.41
CA GLY A 32 1.81 -20.07 -19.65
C GLY A 32 0.72 -20.65 -18.73
N VAL A 33 1.07 -21.42 -17.69
CA VAL A 33 0.08 -21.82 -16.66
C VAL A 33 -0.14 -20.64 -15.72
N GLU A 34 -1.37 -20.10 -15.69
CA GLU A 34 -1.77 -19.11 -14.69
C GLU A 34 -1.66 -19.71 -13.29
N SER A 35 -0.61 -19.34 -12.55
CA SER A 35 -0.42 -19.73 -11.17
C SER A 35 -0.56 -18.52 -10.25
N GLU A 36 -0.89 -18.73 -8.99
CA GLU A 36 -0.88 -17.66 -7.97
C GLU A 36 0.48 -16.95 -7.88
N LEU A 37 1.55 -17.59 -8.36
CA LEU A 37 2.89 -17.02 -8.48
C LEU A 37 2.95 -15.87 -9.52
N SER A 38 2.16 -15.93 -10.58
CA SER A 38 2.00 -14.86 -11.57
C SER A 38 1.30 -13.64 -10.94
N LEU A 39 0.27 -13.89 -10.13
CA LEU A 39 -0.48 -12.85 -9.42
C LEU A 39 0.36 -12.17 -8.33
N MET A 40 1.30 -12.88 -7.72
CA MET A 40 2.18 -12.32 -6.68
C MET A 40 2.96 -11.10 -7.19
N HIS A 41 3.47 -11.13 -8.43
CA HIS A 41 4.21 -10.00 -9.02
C HIS A 41 3.34 -8.75 -9.11
N THR A 42 2.12 -8.88 -9.65
CA THR A 42 1.21 -7.74 -9.82
C THR A 42 0.74 -7.18 -8.49
N HIS A 43 0.50 -8.03 -7.48
CA HIS A 43 0.11 -7.58 -6.15
C HIS A 43 1.25 -6.85 -5.43
N ILE A 44 2.50 -7.31 -5.54
CA ILE A 44 3.65 -6.60 -4.95
C ILE A 44 3.83 -5.21 -5.60
N LEU A 45 3.71 -5.13 -6.92
CA LEU A 45 3.85 -3.84 -7.61
C LEU A 45 2.66 -2.89 -7.35
N ALA A 46 1.43 -3.40 -7.34
CA ALA A 46 0.24 -2.57 -7.12
C ALA A 46 0.06 -2.19 -5.64
N LEU A 47 0.02 -3.16 -4.74
CA LEU A 47 -0.24 -2.93 -3.31
C LEU A 47 1.02 -2.49 -2.54
N GLY A 48 2.20 -2.87 -3.00
CA GLY A 48 3.45 -2.39 -2.44
C GLY A 48 3.87 -1.07 -3.09
N MET A 49 4.46 -1.14 -4.27
CA MET A 49 5.06 0.04 -4.89
C MET A 49 4.05 1.17 -5.19
N MET A 50 2.99 0.89 -5.95
CA MET A 50 2.05 1.94 -6.39
C MET A 50 1.29 2.56 -5.23
N MET A 51 0.78 1.75 -4.30
CA MET A 51 0.13 2.26 -3.09
C MET A 51 1.07 3.16 -2.29
N PHE A 52 2.31 2.75 -2.02
CA PHE A 52 3.24 3.58 -1.24
C PHE A 52 3.69 4.85 -1.98
N LEU A 53 3.70 4.87 -3.31
CA LEU A 53 3.89 6.11 -4.09
C LEU A 53 2.70 7.06 -3.93
N ILE A 54 1.46 6.55 -3.97
CA ILE A 54 0.26 7.36 -3.71
C ILE A 54 0.30 7.91 -2.29
N VAL A 55 0.62 7.08 -1.31
CA VAL A 55 0.77 7.50 0.10
C VAL A 55 1.86 8.56 0.23
N LEU A 56 2.99 8.42 -0.47
CA LEU A 56 4.06 9.41 -0.44
C LEU A 56 3.60 10.75 -1.02
N ALA A 57 2.85 10.74 -2.13
CA ALA A 57 2.26 11.95 -2.72
C ALA A 57 1.24 12.60 -1.76
N LEU A 58 0.40 11.80 -1.10
CA LEU A 58 -0.56 12.29 -0.11
C LEU A 58 0.14 12.87 1.13
N ASP A 59 1.20 12.23 1.63
CA ASP A 59 2.00 12.73 2.75
C ASP A 59 2.70 14.05 2.40
N ALA A 60 3.22 14.18 1.18
CA ALA A 60 3.83 15.43 0.72
C ALA A 60 2.84 16.61 0.69
N VAL A 61 1.55 16.34 0.48
CA VAL A 61 0.51 17.36 0.34
C VAL A 61 -0.22 17.65 1.65
N LEU A 62 -0.39 16.63 2.51
CA LEU A 62 -1.21 16.71 3.73
C LEU A 62 -0.41 16.56 5.02
N THR A 63 0.92 16.36 4.93
CA THR A 63 1.82 16.22 6.10
C THR A 63 1.36 15.08 7.03
N LEU A 64 0.91 13.96 6.45
CA LEU A 64 0.28 12.85 7.15
C LEU A 64 1.21 12.16 8.16
N HIS A 65 2.52 12.17 7.93
CA HIS A 65 3.52 11.48 8.75
C HIS A 65 3.59 11.95 10.21
N THR A 66 3.06 13.14 10.52
CA THR A 66 3.00 13.69 11.88
C THR A 66 1.95 13.00 12.74
N ARG A 67 1.09 12.18 12.14
CA ARG A 67 -0.11 11.64 12.79
C ARG A 67 0.06 10.21 13.25
N ARG A 68 -0.60 9.91 14.38
CA ARG A 68 -0.65 8.57 14.94
C ARG A 68 -1.39 7.59 14.03
N SER A 69 -2.48 8.03 13.41
CA SER A 69 -3.26 7.27 12.41
C SER A 69 -2.40 6.79 11.24
N PHE A 70 -1.52 7.66 10.72
CA PHE A 70 -0.56 7.31 9.68
C PHE A 70 0.46 6.26 10.14
N THR A 71 0.95 6.36 11.38
CA THR A 71 1.88 5.37 11.93
C THR A 71 1.21 4.00 12.08
N VAL A 72 -0.06 3.95 12.53
CA VAL A 72 -0.83 2.70 12.59
C VAL A 72 -1.03 2.12 11.20
N PHE A 73 -1.46 2.93 10.23
CA PHE A 73 -1.56 2.51 8.82
C PHE A 73 -0.25 1.89 8.34
N PHE A 74 0.88 2.58 8.52
CA PHE A 74 2.16 2.13 8.00
C PHE A 74 2.53 0.74 8.52
N TRP A 75 2.41 0.49 9.82
CA TRP A 75 2.77 -0.81 10.40
C TRP A 75 1.77 -1.91 10.06
N VAL A 76 0.48 -1.64 10.22
CA VAL A 76 -0.58 -2.64 10.02
C VAL A 76 -0.68 -3.03 8.53
N TYR A 77 -0.58 -2.05 7.62
CA TYR A 77 -0.63 -2.30 6.19
C TYR A 77 0.58 -3.10 5.69
N ASN A 78 1.81 -2.74 6.11
CA ASN A 78 3.00 -3.51 5.74
C ASN A 78 2.96 -4.94 6.29
N ALA A 79 2.47 -5.14 7.52
CA ALA A 79 2.27 -6.47 8.08
C ALA A 79 1.25 -7.29 7.29
N GLY A 80 0.10 -6.70 6.96
CA GLY A 80 -0.93 -7.35 6.14
C GLY A 80 -0.42 -7.71 4.74
N LEU A 81 0.29 -6.78 4.10
CA LEU A 81 0.88 -6.99 2.77
C LEU A 81 1.92 -8.11 2.79
N ALA A 82 2.80 -8.14 3.80
CA ALA A 82 3.78 -9.22 3.97
C ALA A 82 3.10 -10.59 4.14
N VAL A 83 2.06 -10.68 4.97
CA VAL A 83 1.28 -11.92 5.16
C VAL A 83 0.64 -12.38 3.85
N THR A 84 0.03 -11.47 3.10
CA THR A 84 -0.58 -11.78 1.80
C THR A 84 0.46 -12.31 0.80
N ILE A 85 1.60 -11.63 0.66
CA ILE A 85 2.65 -12.05 -0.28
C ILE A 85 3.25 -13.40 0.10
N VAL A 86 3.55 -13.61 1.38
CA VAL A 86 4.07 -14.90 1.87
C VAL A 86 3.08 -16.03 1.59
N MET A 87 1.77 -15.79 1.79
CA MET A 87 0.76 -16.80 1.50
C MET A 87 0.58 -17.08 0.01
N MET A 88 0.67 -16.07 -0.85
CA MET A 88 0.68 -16.27 -2.31
C MET A 88 1.91 -17.07 -2.76
N LEU A 89 3.08 -16.82 -2.15
CA LEU A 89 4.29 -17.59 -2.43
C LEU A 89 4.12 -19.05 -2.01
N ILE A 90 3.63 -19.31 -0.80
CA ILE A 90 3.40 -20.67 -0.29
C ILE A 90 2.41 -21.43 -1.18
N ARG A 91 1.26 -20.83 -1.51
CA ARG A 91 0.27 -21.45 -2.40
C ARG A 91 0.80 -21.66 -3.81
N GLY A 92 1.52 -20.69 -4.35
CA GLY A 92 2.17 -20.79 -5.65
C GLY A 92 3.11 -22.00 -5.70
N LEU A 93 3.94 -22.19 -4.67
CA LEU A 93 4.84 -23.34 -4.55
C LEU A 93 4.10 -24.66 -4.35
N LEU A 94 3.04 -24.71 -3.53
CA LEU A 94 2.28 -25.93 -3.26
C LEU A 94 1.46 -26.41 -4.46
N THR A 95 0.91 -25.49 -5.25
CA THR A 95 0.12 -25.81 -6.45
C THR A 95 0.96 -26.53 -7.53
N LEU A 96 2.27 -26.30 -7.52
CA LEU A 96 3.21 -26.90 -8.48
C LEU A 96 3.59 -28.35 -8.13
N ASP A 97 3.42 -28.75 -6.87
CA ASP A 97 3.71 -30.11 -6.38
C ASP A 97 2.61 -31.13 -6.74
N GLY A 98 1.60 -30.71 -7.52
CA GLY A 98 0.43 -31.54 -7.86
C GLY A 98 -0.51 -31.82 -6.68
N LYS A 99 -0.27 -31.19 -5.52
CA LYS A 99 -1.12 -31.26 -4.34
C LYS A 99 -2.23 -30.22 -4.48
N SER A 100 -3.48 -30.68 -4.43
CA SER A 100 -4.63 -29.79 -4.37
C SER A 100 -4.50 -28.89 -3.13
N PRO A 101 -4.69 -27.56 -3.23
CA PRO A 101 -4.76 -26.67 -2.07
C PRO A 101 -5.81 -27.10 -1.03
N ALA A 102 -6.78 -27.94 -1.44
CA ALA A 102 -7.76 -28.54 -0.55
C ALA A 102 -7.18 -29.62 0.40
N ASP A 103 -6.09 -30.29 0.02
CA ASP A 103 -5.48 -31.37 0.80
C ASP A 103 -4.43 -30.86 1.80
N THR A 104 -3.90 -29.65 1.59
CA THR A 104 -2.86 -29.05 2.45
C THR A 104 -3.47 -28.02 3.39
N SER A 105 -4.12 -28.51 4.45
CA SER A 105 -4.48 -27.77 5.67
C SER A 105 -5.39 -26.53 5.53
N ALA A 106 -6.58 -26.60 6.15
CA ALA A 106 -7.53 -25.50 6.31
C ALA A 106 -6.97 -24.21 6.96
N ALA A 107 -5.73 -24.23 7.45
CA ALA A 107 -5.01 -23.06 7.96
C ALA A 107 -4.60 -22.06 6.85
N ILE A 108 -4.38 -22.52 5.62
CA ILE A 108 -3.90 -21.66 4.51
C ILE A 108 -4.96 -20.62 4.08
N PRO A 109 -6.25 -20.95 3.95
CA PRO A 109 -7.32 -19.97 3.80
C PRO A 109 -7.44 -19.00 4.97
N GLY A 110 -7.30 -19.50 6.21
CA GLY A 110 -7.42 -18.69 7.42
C GLY A 110 -6.38 -17.58 7.52
N ILE A 111 -5.10 -17.90 7.27
CA ILE A 111 -4.01 -16.91 7.35
C ILE A 111 -4.06 -15.91 6.18
N ALA A 112 -4.50 -16.35 4.99
CA ALA A 112 -4.78 -15.42 3.89
C ALA A 112 -5.91 -14.44 4.24
N GLY A 113 -6.93 -14.89 4.98
CA GLY A 113 -7.97 -14.03 5.54
C GLY A 113 -7.43 -12.99 6.51
N LEU A 114 -6.46 -13.35 7.37
CA LEU A 114 -5.80 -12.41 8.28
C LEU A 114 -5.04 -11.31 7.52
N GLY A 115 -4.38 -11.65 6.41
CA GLY A 115 -3.75 -10.66 5.53
C GLY A 115 -4.74 -9.60 5.05
N HIS A 116 -5.92 -10.02 4.57
CA HIS A 116 -6.99 -9.11 4.15
C HIS A 116 -7.55 -8.25 5.28
N ILE A 117 -7.73 -8.81 6.47
CA ILE A 117 -8.20 -8.06 7.63
C ILE A 117 -7.18 -6.96 7.99
N LEU A 118 -5.89 -7.30 8.05
CA LEU A 118 -4.83 -6.34 8.33
C LEU A 118 -4.78 -5.23 7.27
N LEU A 119 -4.85 -5.59 5.98
CA LEU A 119 -4.91 -4.60 4.90
C LEU A 119 -6.11 -3.66 5.05
N THR A 120 -7.29 -4.19 5.41
CA THR A 120 -8.51 -3.42 5.63
C THR A 120 -8.35 -2.44 6.80
N VAL A 121 -7.86 -2.92 7.94
CA VAL A 121 -7.60 -2.07 9.12
C VAL A 121 -6.57 -0.98 8.80
N GLY A 122 -5.51 -1.33 8.06
CA GLY A 122 -4.52 -0.38 7.57
C GLY A 122 -5.18 0.72 6.73
N LEU A 123 -5.97 0.35 5.71
CA LEU A 123 -6.65 1.31 4.84
C LEU A 123 -7.61 2.23 5.61
N ILE A 124 -8.35 1.71 6.59
CA ILE A 124 -9.21 2.55 7.45
C ILE A 124 -8.36 3.60 8.19
N ALA A 125 -7.22 3.20 8.75
CA ALA A 125 -6.31 4.13 9.42
C ALA A 125 -5.73 5.20 8.45
N LEU A 126 -5.49 4.83 7.19
CA LEU A 126 -5.08 5.78 6.15
C LEU A 126 -6.19 6.81 5.86
N PHE A 127 -7.44 6.37 5.72
CA PHE A 127 -8.57 7.27 5.48
C PHE A 127 -8.79 8.23 6.66
N MET A 128 -8.62 7.76 7.90
CA MET A 128 -8.66 8.64 9.07
C MET A 128 -7.55 9.71 9.02
N ALA A 129 -6.32 9.29 8.69
CA ALA A 129 -5.20 10.23 8.52
C ALA A 129 -5.50 11.25 7.40
N ILE A 130 -6.07 10.83 6.27
CA ILE A 130 -6.44 11.75 5.18
C ILE A 130 -7.54 12.72 5.61
N ARG A 131 -8.58 12.25 6.31
CA ARG A 131 -9.70 13.08 6.78
C ARG A 131 -9.22 14.24 7.64
N GLU A 132 -8.36 13.95 8.61
CA GLU A 132 -7.72 14.97 9.45
C GLU A 132 -6.89 15.95 8.61
N GLY A 133 -6.34 15.49 7.48
CA GLY A 133 -5.42 16.26 6.61
C GLY A 133 -6.14 17.29 5.81
N LEU A 134 -7.26 16.86 5.26
CA LEU A 134 -8.18 17.69 4.53
C LEU A 134 -8.79 18.76 5.43
N GLY A 135 -9.21 18.41 6.65
CA GLY A 135 -9.77 19.38 7.61
C GLY A 135 -8.81 20.53 7.91
N GLU A 136 -7.60 20.23 8.38
CA GLU A 136 -6.61 21.27 8.69
C GLU A 136 -6.18 22.08 7.45
N ARG A 137 -6.17 21.47 6.27
CA ARG A 137 -5.82 22.18 5.03
C ARG A 137 -6.91 23.18 4.66
N GLN A 138 -8.18 22.81 4.79
CA GLN A 138 -9.31 23.71 4.53
C GLN A 138 -9.30 24.90 5.49
N GLU A 139 -9.06 24.67 6.78
CA GLU A 139 -8.94 25.75 7.78
C GLU A 139 -7.80 26.72 7.44
N ARG A 140 -6.63 26.20 7.06
CA ARG A 140 -5.48 27.02 6.63
C ARG A 140 -5.79 27.85 5.39
N LEU A 141 -6.51 27.29 4.42
CA LEU A 141 -6.90 28.00 3.20
C LEU A 141 -7.93 29.10 3.51
N ALA A 142 -8.94 28.82 4.34
CA ALA A 142 -9.92 29.80 4.77
C ALA A 142 -9.27 30.97 5.54
N ALA A 143 -8.37 30.67 6.48
CA ALA A 143 -7.63 31.68 7.22
C ALA A 143 -6.73 32.54 6.32
N ARG A 144 -6.09 31.92 5.30
CA ARG A 144 -5.29 32.64 4.31
C ARG A 144 -6.15 33.58 3.46
N GLN A 145 -7.33 33.14 3.03
CA GLN A 145 -8.26 33.97 2.25
C GLN A 145 -8.75 35.18 3.07
N ALA A 146 -9.14 34.97 4.33
CA ALA A 146 -9.55 36.05 5.22
C ALA A 146 -8.45 37.11 5.41
N ARG A 147 -7.18 36.68 5.59
CA ARG A 147 -6.04 37.61 5.70
C ARG A 147 -5.78 38.41 4.42
N LEU A 148 -5.96 37.80 3.25
CA LEU A 148 -5.79 38.47 1.97
C LEU A 148 -6.89 39.52 1.73
N GLN A 149 -8.13 39.22 2.15
CA GLN A 149 -9.25 40.17 2.09
C GLN A 149 -9.00 41.37 3.00
N SER A 150 -8.62 41.15 4.27
CA SER A 150 -8.37 42.25 5.21
C SER A 150 -7.21 43.16 4.75
N THR A 151 -6.16 42.58 4.17
CA THR A 151 -5.03 43.35 3.63
C THR A 151 -5.46 44.21 2.44
N ARG A 152 -6.30 43.67 1.54
CA ARG A 152 -6.82 44.39 0.38
C ARG A 152 -7.72 45.55 0.79
N GLU A 153 -8.58 45.35 1.77
CA GLU A 153 -9.47 46.39 2.30
C GLU A 153 -8.68 47.54 2.94
N ALA A 154 -7.65 47.23 3.74
CA ALA A 154 -6.78 48.25 4.32
C ALA A 154 -6.12 49.12 3.24
N THR A 155 -5.53 48.50 2.21
CA THR A 155 -4.88 49.23 1.11
C THR A 155 -5.86 50.04 0.25
N ALA A 156 -7.13 49.65 0.18
CA ALA A 156 -8.16 50.38 -0.56
C ALA A 156 -8.72 51.58 0.22
N SER A 157 -8.56 51.61 1.55
CA SER A 157 -9.02 52.71 2.41
C SER A 157 -8.01 53.85 2.55
N GLU A 158 -6.74 53.61 2.20
CA GLU A 158 -5.63 54.58 2.33
C GLU A 158 -5.34 55.39 1.05
N GLY A 159 -6.00 55.07 -0.07
CA GLY A 159 -5.82 55.75 -1.37
C GLY A 159 -7.07 56.51 -1.82
#